data_AF-A0A1G1N703-F1
#
_entry.id   AF-A0A1G1N703-F1
#
_cell.length_a   1.000
_cell.length_b   1.000
_cell.length_c   1.000
_cell.angle_alpha   90.00
_cell.angle_beta   90.00
_cell.angle_gamma   90.00
#
_symmetry.space_group_name_H-M   'P 1'
#
loop_
_entity.id
_entity.type
_entity.pdbx_description
1 polymer ?
#
loop_
_entity_poly.entity_id
_entity_poly.type
_entity_poly.pdbx_seq_one_letter_code
_entity_poly.pdbx_strand_id
1 'polypeptide(L)'
;MLAKGFAATSVDDICRKARLTKGSFFYYFKSKDDLGKAVLEQFCCAAQEKMYACCCQAGESDPLQRVYAHIDFVIDVSKNPAASLGCLLGTFAQELSDTHPKMRALCAAGFQEWAKLIAQDLREAKARHKVKVDFEPHDLAEYFIALIEGSQILARTKQSPKIIQKNMEHLRKYIKSIFGK
;
A
#
# COMPACT_ATOMS: atom_id res chain seq x y z
N MET A 1 -10.61 11.76 4.43
CA MET A 1 -10.23 10.41 4.88
C MET A 1 -8.73 10.33 5.17
N LEU A 2 -7.79 10.39 4.22
CA LEU A 2 -6.34 10.35 4.55
C LEU A 2 -5.88 11.39 5.60
N ALA A 3 -6.28 12.65 5.45
CA ALA A 3 -5.85 13.71 6.35
C ALA A 3 -6.42 13.63 7.77
N LYS A 4 -7.64 13.09 7.94
CA LYS A 4 -8.41 13.14 9.21
C LYS A 4 -8.80 11.76 9.76
N GLY A 5 -8.54 10.69 9.05
CA GLY A 5 -9.15 9.38 9.31
C GLY A 5 -10.53 9.20 8.66
N PHE A 6 -11.01 7.97 8.60
CA PHE A 6 -12.37 7.64 8.15
C PHE A 6 -13.40 7.98 9.22
N ALA A 7 -13.13 7.60 10.48
CA ALA A 7 -14.03 7.80 11.60
C ALA A 7 -14.38 9.30 11.78
N ALA A 8 -13.36 10.16 11.80
CA ALA A 8 -13.53 11.60 12.00
C ALA A 8 -13.88 12.39 10.71
N THR A 9 -13.97 11.74 9.55
CA THR A 9 -14.53 12.39 8.34
C THR A 9 -16.05 12.20 8.35
N SER A 10 -16.82 13.28 8.49
CA SER A 10 -18.28 13.24 8.43
C SER A 10 -18.83 13.30 6.99
N VAL A 11 -20.09 12.91 6.77
CA VAL A 11 -20.78 13.11 5.47
C VAL A 11 -20.85 14.60 5.12
N ASP A 12 -21.08 15.46 6.12
CA ASP A 12 -21.05 16.92 5.95
C ASP A 12 -19.69 17.42 5.45
N ASP A 13 -18.59 16.93 6.02
CA ASP A 13 -17.24 17.29 5.55
C ASP A 13 -17.03 16.88 4.09
N ILE A 14 -17.50 15.69 3.71
CA ILE A 14 -17.39 15.17 2.35
C ILE A 14 -18.20 16.04 1.40
N CYS A 15 -19.49 16.24 1.67
CA CYS A 15 -20.38 17.09 0.87
C CYS A 15 -19.81 18.49 0.68
N ARG A 16 -19.38 19.13 1.79
CA ARG A 16 -18.78 20.46 1.76
C ARG A 16 -17.51 20.52 0.92
N LYS A 17 -16.60 19.54 1.06
CA LYS A 17 -15.35 19.52 0.31
C LYS A 17 -15.55 19.20 -1.17
N ALA A 18 -16.51 18.33 -1.49
CA ALA A 18 -16.90 17.96 -2.85
C ALA A 18 -17.82 18.99 -3.53
N ARG A 19 -18.31 20.00 -2.79
CA ARG A 19 -19.31 20.97 -3.25
C ARG A 19 -20.61 20.30 -3.72
N LEU A 20 -21.05 19.29 -2.98
CA LEU A 20 -22.28 18.53 -3.23
C LEU A 20 -23.26 18.71 -2.07
N THR A 21 -24.54 18.48 -2.35
CA THR A 21 -25.57 18.41 -1.31
C THR A 21 -25.58 17.03 -0.63
N LYS A 22 -26.18 16.93 0.57
CA LYS A 22 -26.48 15.63 1.18
C LYS A 22 -27.41 14.77 0.32
N GLY A 23 -28.39 15.38 -0.33
CA GLY A 23 -29.29 14.68 -1.24
C GLY A 23 -28.53 13.99 -2.37
N SER A 24 -27.57 14.70 -2.98
CA SER A 24 -26.68 14.14 -4.01
C SER A 24 -25.81 13.00 -3.45
N PHE A 25 -25.28 13.13 -2.23
CA PHE A 25 -24.52 12.05 -1.59
C PHE A 25 -25.36 10.78 -1.42
N PHE A 26 -26.54 10.92 -0.82
CA PHE A 26 -27.41 9.79 -0.51
C PHE A 26 -28.10 9.18 -1.74
N TYR A 27 -28.08 9.88 -2.88
CA TYR A 27 -28.45 9.32 -4.17
C TYR A 27 -27.47 8.23 -4.63
N TYR A 28 -26.16 8.42 -4.42
CA TYR A 28 -25.12 7.47 -4.84
C TYR A 28 -24.76 6.44 -3.77
N PHE A 29 -24.75 6.82 -2.49
CA PHE A 29 -24.31 5.97 -1.39
C PHE A 29 -25.36 5.91 -0.29
N LYS A 30 -25.75 4.70 0.13
CA LYS A 30 -26.74 4.52 1.19
C LYS A 30 -26.19 4.91 2.57
N SER A 31 -24.88 4.86 2.73
CA SER A 31 -24.18 5.20 3.98
C SER A 31 -22.76 5.70 3.75
N LYS A 32 -22.12 6.23 4.81
CA LYS A 32 -20.68 6.57 4.78
C LYS A 32 -19.82 5.33 4.55
N ASP A 33 -20.25 4.18 5.05
CA ASP A 33 -19.54 2.91 4.91
C ASP A 33 -19.57 2.41 3.47
N ASP A 34 -20.70 2.59 2.76
CA ASP A 34 -20.79 2.26 1.34
C ASP A 34 -19.85 3.12 0.49
N LEU A 35 -19.74 4.42 0.81
CA LEU A 35 -18.71 5.27 0.21
C LEU A 35 -17.31 4.78 0.58
N GLY A 36 -17.07 4.47 1.86
CA GLY A 36 -15.78 4.00 2.35
C GLY A 36 -15.31 2.75 1.61
N LYS A 37 -16.22 1.80 1.40
CA LYS A 37 -16.00 0.60 0.60
C LYS A 37 -15.56 0.95 -0.82
N ALA A 38 -16.34 1.76 -1.53
CA ALA A 38 -16.05 2.13 -2.91
C ALA A 38 -14.72 2.86 -3.04
N VAL A 39 -14.41 3.75 -2.09
CA VAL A 39 -13.14 4.48 -2.03
C VAL A 39 -11.96 3.53 -1.77
N LEU A 40 -12.12 2.54 -0.90
CA LEU A 40 -11.10 1.53 -0.63
C LEU A 40 -10.84 0.63 -1.85
N GLU A 41 -11.90 0.14 -2.48
CA GLU A 41 -11.82 -0.69 -3.70
C GLU A 41 -11.12 0.06 -4.83
N GLN A 42 -11.52 1.31 -5.07
CA GLN A 42 -10.88 2.18 -6.07
C GLN A 42 -9.40 2.44 -5.74
N PHE A 43 -9.08 2.67 -4.47
CA PHE A 43 -7.69 2.88 -4.03
C PHE A 43 -6.82 1.64 -4.26
N CYS A 44 -7.29 0.46 -3.86
CA CYS A 44 -6.57 -0.80 -4.05
C CYS A 44 -6.37 -1.10 -5.55
N CYS A 45 -7.40 -0.94 -6.37
CA CYS A 45 -7.32 -1.13 -7.82
C CYS A 45 -6.28 -0.18 -8.45
N ALA A 46 -6.36 1.11 -8.15
CA ALA A 46 -5.43 2.10 -8.69
C ALA A 46 -3.99 1.89 -8.22
N ALA A 47 -3.79 1.43 -6.98
CA ALA A 47 -2.46 1.08 -6.46
C ALA A 47 -1.87 -0.13 -7.20
N GLN A 48 -2.69 -1.17 -7.41
CA GLN A 48 -2.29 -2.37 -8.13
C GLN A 48 -1.94 -2.07 -9.60
N GLU A 49 -2.77 -1.29 -10.30
CA GLU A 49 -2.50 -0.90 -11.69
C GLU A 49 -1.18 -0.14 -11.84
N LYS A 50 -0.91 0.82 -10.94
CA LYS A 50 0.34 1.59 -10.96
C LYS A 50 1.55 0.72 -10.66
N MET A 51 1.43 -0.17 -9.68
CA MET A 51 2.51 -1.08 -9.33
C MET A 51 2.80 -2.06 -10.47
N TYR A 52 1.77 -2.62 -11.09
CA TYR A 52 1.90 -3.47 -12.27
C TYR A 52 2.56 -2.73 -13.42
N ALA A 53 2.14 -1.49 -13.72
CA ALA A 53 2.75 -0.67 -14.75
C ALA A 53 4.26 -0.45 -14.49
N CYS A 54 4.65 -0.15 -13.26
CA CYS A 54 6.06 0.02 -12.89
C CYS A 54 6.88 -1.27 -13.05
N CYS A 55 6.31 -2.43 -12.72
CA CYS A 55 7.02 -3.71 -12.76
C CYS A 55 7.06 -4.34 -14.16
N CYS A 56 6.03 -4.14 -14.98
CA CYS A 56 5.89 -4.73 -16.30
C CYS A 56 6.44 -3.87 -17.44
N GLN A 57 6.57 -2.55 -17.26
CA GLN A 57 7.31 -1.72 -18.23
C GLN A 57 8.80 -2.10 -18.30
N ALA A 58 9.30 -2.81 -17.30
CA ALA A 58 10.61 -3.45 -17.33
C ALA A 58 10.55 -4.78 -18.12
N GLY A 59 10.01 -4.82 -19.35
CA GLY A 59 9.76 -6.05 -20.14
C GLY A 59 10.86 -7.11 -20.05
N GLU A 60 10.50 -8.40 -19.90
CA GLU A 60 11.41 -9.54 -19.69
C GLU A 60 12.56 -9.31 -18.66
N SER A 61 12.44 -8.30 -17.79
CA SER A 61 13.47 -8.02 -16.79
C SER A 61 13.56 -9.17 -15.80
N ASP A 62 14.80 -9.41 -15.40
CA ASP A 62 15.18 -10.20 -14.24
C ASP A 62 14.14 -10.02 -13.10
N PRO A 63 13.49 -11.09 -12.60
CA PRO A 63 12.49 -11.01 -11.52
C PRO A 63 13.02 -10.29 -10.27
N LEU A 64 14.33 -10.35 -9.99
CA LEU A 64 14.91 -9.59 -8.90
C LEU A 64 14.89 -8.07 -9.15
N GLN A 65 14.98 -7.63 -10.41
CA GLN A 65 14.79 -6.22 -10.76
C GLN A 65 13.34 -5.78 -10.59
N ARG A 66 12.36 -6.66 -10.83
CA ARG A 66 10.95 -6.36 -10.53
C ARG A 66 10.71 -6.20 -9.03
N VAL A 67 11.33 -7.04 -8.19
CA VAL A 67 11.35 -6.84 -6.73
C VAL A 67 11.92 -5.45 -6.37
N TYR A 68 13.01 -5.03 -7.01
CA TYR A 68 13.55 -3.68 -6.80
C TYR A 68 12.63 -2.58 -7.35
N ALA A 69 11.90 -2.83 -8.44
CA ALA A 69 10.93 -1.88 -8.98
C ALA A 69 9.77 -1.62 -8.01
N HIS A 70 9.31 -2.62 -7.24
CA HIS A 70 8.36 -2.40 -6.14
C HIS A 70 8.92 -1.41 -5.10
N ILE A 71 10.20 -1.54 -4.75
CA ILE A 71 10.89 -0.62 -3.82
C ILE A 71 10.96 0.78 -4.41
N ASP A 72 11.36 0.91 -5.68
CA ASP A 72 11.47 2.19 -6.38
C ASP A 72 10.10 2.88 -6.50
N PHE A 73 9.04 2.11 -6.74
CA PHE A 73 7.67 2.62 -6.76
C PHE A 73 7.28 3.23 -5.41
N VAL A 74 7.54 2.55 -4.29
CA VAL A 74 7.25 3.10 -2.95
C VAL A 74 8.08 4.35 -2.66
N ILE A 75 9.36 4.36 -3.05
CA ILE A 75 10.23 5.53 -2.94
C ILE A 75 9.67 6.70 -3.77
N ASP A 76 9.23 6.46 -5.00
CA ASP A 76 8.70 7.50 -5.87
C ASP A 76 7.39 8.08 -5.34
N VAL A 77 6.46 7.22 -4.91
CA VAL A 77 5.22 7.63 -4.24
C VAL A 77 5.52 8.51 -3.02
N SER A 78 6.57 8.17 -2.24
CA SER A 78 6.96 8.96 -1.07
C SER A 78 7.43 10.38 -1.37
N LYS A 79 7.82 10.69 -2.61
CA LYS A 79 8.22 12.05 -3.02
C LYS A 79 7.04 13.01 -3.06
N ASN A 80 5.82 12.49 -3.24
CA ASN A 80 4.62 13.30 -3.13
C ASN A 80 4.41 13.70 -1.66
N PRO A 81 4.30 15.01 -1.32
CA PRO A 81 4.06 15.44 0.05
C PRO A 81 2.83 14.77 0.69
N ALA A 82 1.81 14.44 -0.10
CA ALA A 82 0.62 13.75 0.37
C ALA A 82 0.89 12.31 0.88
N ALA A 83 2.01 11.68 0.48
CA ALA A 83 2.38 10.35 1.00
C ALA A 83 2.69 10.36 2.50
N SER A 84 3.08 11.51 3.06
CA SER A 84 3.23 11.68 4.52
C SER A 84 1.89 11.61 5.27
N LEU A 85 0.75 11.68 4.58
CA LEU A 85 -0.57 11.47 5.19
C LEU A 85 -0.84 9.99 5.51
N GLY A 86 -0.02 9.07 4.97
CA GLY A 86 -0.10 7.63 5.18
C GLY A 86 -0.82 6.87 4.06
N CYS A 87 -1.03 5.57 4.27
CA CYS A 87 -1.80 4.71 3.39
C CYS A 87 -3.28 4.71 3.76
N LEU A 88 -4.15 4.75 2.76
CA LEU A 88 -5.59 4.68 2.97
C LEU A 88 -5.99 3.30 3.50
N LEU A 89 -5.49 2.25 2.86
CA LEU A 89 -5.70 0.86 3.28
C LEU A 89 -5.23 0.64 4.72
N GLY A 90 -4.03 1.11 5.07
CA GLY A 90 -3.51 1.06 6.45
C GLY A 90 -4.34 1.87 7.44
N THR A 91 -4.79 3.07 7.06
CA THR A 91 -5.66 3.91 7.92
C THR A 91 -7.00 3.21 8.19
N PHE A 92 -7.63 2.63 7.16
CA PHE A 92 -8.90 1.91 7.29
C PHE A 92 -8.73 0.65 8.14
N ALA A 93 -7.65 -0.10 7.92
CA ALA A 93 -7.34 -1.26 8.73
C ALA A 93 -7.18 -0.90 10.22
N GLN A 94 -6.46 0.17 10.54
CA GLN A 94 -6.25 0.60 11.93
C GLN A 94 -7.52 1.14 12.60
N GLU A 95 -8.37 1.87 11.88
CA GLU A 95 -9.57 2.49 12.49
C GLU A 95 -10.78 1.55 12.55
N LEU A 96 -10.91 0.61 11.61
CA LEU A 96 -12.16 -0.09 11.35
C LEU A 96 -12.13 -1.59 11.66
N SER A 97 -10.97 -2.18 11.96
CA SER A 97 -10.86 -3.63 12.13
C SER A 97 -11.74 -4.20 13.24
N ASP A 98 -11.90 -3.45 14.34
CA ASP A 98 -12.66 -3.90 15.51
C ASP A 98 -14.16 -3.60 15.40
N THR A 99 -14.54 -2.62 14.57
CA THR A 99 -15.90 -2.06 14.52
C THR A 99 -16.64 -2.41 13.23
N HIS A 100 -15.93 -2.71 12.13
CA HIS A 100 -16.51 -2.96 10.82
C HIS A 100 -15.94 -4.24 10.21
N PRO A 101 -16.45 -5.44 10.57
CA PRO A 101 -15.91 -6.72 10.10
C PRO A 101 -15.82 -6.86 8.58
N LYS A 102 -16.77 -6.25 7.85
CA LYS A 102 -16.75 -6.23 6.38
C LYS A 102 -15.61 -5.38 5.82
N MET A 103 -15.34 -4.21 6.41
CA MET A 103 -14.20 -3.37 6.01
C MET A 103 -12.87 -4.01 6.39
N ARG A 104 -12.80 -4.67 7.56
CA ARG A 104 -11.63 -5.47 7.96
C ARG A 104 -11.29 -6.51 6.90
N ALA A 105 -12.30 -7.28 6.46
CA ALA A 105 -12.10 -8.32 5.45
C ALA A 105 -11.61 -7.75 4.12
N LEU A 106 -12.15 -6.61 3.68
CA LEU A 106 -11.68 -5.93 2.47
C LEU A 106 -10.24 -5.42 2.62
N CYS A 107 -9.88 -4.88 3.78
CA CYS A 107 -8.50 -4.44 4.02
C CYS A 107 -7.52 -5.63 4.02
N ALA A 108 -7.90 -6.74 4.67
CA ALA A 108 -7.09 -7.95 4.68
C ALA A 108 -6.89 -8.50 3.25
N ALA A 109 -7.96 -8.53 2.44
CA ALA A 109 -7.87 -8.93 1.03
C ALA A 109 -6.95 -7.98 0.24
N GLY A 110 -7.05 -6.66 0.45
CA GLY A 110 -6.17 -5.68 -0.20
C GLY A 110 -4.68 -5.90 0.11
N PHE A 111 -4.33 -6.15 1.37
CA PHE A 111 -2.96 -6.48 1.75
C PHE A 111 -2.50 -7.82 1.17
N GLN A 112 -3.38 -8.83 1.16
CA GLN A 112 -3.07 -10.14 0.57
C GLN A 112 -2.80 -10.05 -0.93
N GLU A 113 -3.62 -9.31 -1.69
CA GLU A 113 -3.39 -9.13 -3.13
C GLU A 113 -2.06 -8.40 -3.40
N TRP A 114 -1.73 -7.40 -2.58
CA TRP A 114 -0.42 -6.76 -2.68
C TRP A 114 0.73 -7.74 -2.38
N ALA A 115 0.62 -8.52 -1.31
CA ALA A 115 1.63 -9.50 -0.91
C ALA A 115 1.84 -10.55 -2.01
N LYS A 116 0.76 -11.04 -2.61
CA LYS A 116 0.81 -12.03 -3.70
C LYS A 116 1.63 -11.56 -4.88
N LEU A 117 1.49 -10.30 -5.29
CA LEU A 117 2.23 -9.73 -6.41
C LEU A 117 3.74 -9.69 -6.15
N ILE A 118 4.14 -9.24 -4.95
CA ILE A 118 5.56 -9.22 -4.56
C ILE A 118 6.09 -10.65 -4.39
N ALA A 119 5.31 -11.54 -3.78
CA ALA A 119 5.68 -12.93 -3.54
C ALA A 119 5.89 -13.71 -4.85
N GLN A 120 5.13 -13.39 -5.91
CA GLN A 120 5.34 -13.95 -7.24
C GLN A 120 6.73 -13.60 -7.78
N ASP A 121 7.10 -12.32 -7.76
CA ASP A 121 8.42 -11.88 -8.23
C ASP A 121 9.56 -12.46 -7.38
N LEU A 122 9.37 -12.54 -6.06
CA LEU A 122 10.33 -13.17 -5.14
C LEU A 122 10.51 -14.67 -5.43
N ARG A 123 9.43 -15.39 -5.74
CA ARG A 123 9.48 -16.82 -6.08
C ARG A 123 10.25 -17.04 -7.38
N GLU A 124 9.96 -16.24 -8.40
CA GLU A 124 10.68 -16.29 -9.68
C GLU A 124 12.16 -15.91 -9.52
N ALA A 125 12.45 -14.91 -8.69
CA ALA A 125 13.83 -14.52 -8.36
C ALA A 125 14.58 -15.63 -7.61
N LYS A 126 13.94 -16.28 -6.63
CA LYS A 126 14.49 -17.43 -5.89
C LYS A 126 14.79 -18.61 -6.82
N ALA A 127 13.96 -18.85 -7.83
CA ALA A 127 14.17 -19.91 -8.81
C ALA A 127 15.32 -19.59 -9.80
N ARG A 128 15.52 -18.32 -10.15
CA ARG A 128 16.50 -17.89 -11.16
C ARG A 128 17.90 -17.58 -10.59
N HIS A 129 17.98 -17.08 -9.36
CA HIS A 129 19.25 -16.64 -8.75
C HIS A 129 19.65 -17.55 -7.60
N LYS A 130 20.96 -17.65 -7.36
CA LYS A 130 21.47 -18.30 -6.17
C LYS A 130 21.11 -17.48 -4.94
N VAL A 131 20.46 -18.11 -3.98
CA VAL A 131 20.11 -17.52 -2.69
C VAL A 131 21.13 -17.95 -1.63
N LYS A 132 21.60 -17.01 -0.80
CA LYS A 132 22.54 -17.26 0.30
C LYS A 132 21.84 -17.72 1.58
N VAL A 133 20.66 -17.18 1.84
CA VAL A 133 19.83 -17.47 3.02
C VAL A 133 18.44 -17.81 2.56
N ASP A 134 17.97 -19.00 2.90
CA ASP A 134 16.64 -19.44 2.47
C ASP A 134 15.53 -18.57 3.08
N PHE A 135 14.42 -18.44 2.35
CA PHE A 135 13.26 -17.65 2.77
C PHE A 135 11.99 -18.13 2.05
N GLU A 136 10.84 -18.01 2.73
CA GLU A 136 9.54 -18.21 2.09
C GLU A 136 9.11 -16.93 1.37
N PRO A 137 8.81 -16.97 0.04
CA PRO A 137 8.48 -15.77 -0.73
C PRO A 137 7.30 -14.97 -0.19
N HIS A 138 6.29 -15.65 0.37
CA HIS A 138 5.12 -14.98 0.93
C HIS A 138 5.46 -14.22 2.21
N ASP A 139 6.20 -14.84 3.13
CA ASP A 139 6.62 -14.22 4.40
C ASP A 139 7.50 -13.00 4.15
N LEU A 140 8.41 -13.07 3.16
CA LEU A 140 9.24 -11.92 2.79
C LEU A 140 8.41 -10.80 2.13
N ALA A 141 7.35 -11.13 1.39
CA ALA A 141 6.42 -10.14 0.86
C ALA A 141 5.58 -9.47 1.97
N GLU A 142 5.12 -10.22 2.97
CA GLU A 142 4.45 -9.64 4.15
C GLU A 142 5.39 -8.73 4.94
N TYR A 143 6.65 -9.15 5.12
CA TYR A 143 7.69 -8.31 5.74
C TYR A 143 7.90 -7.00 4.96
N PHE A 144 7.91 -7.07 3.62
CA PHE A 144 7.97 -5.87 2.78
C PHE A 144 6.82 -4.92 3.13
N ILE A 145 5.58 -5.41 3.09
CA ILE A 145 4.39 -4.59 3.37
C ILE A 145 4.43 -4.01 4.79
N ALA A 146 4.82 -4.81 5.78
CA ALA A 146 4.97 -4.37 7.16
C ALA A 146 5.97 -3.20 7.28
N LEU A 147 7.08 -3.26 6.54
CA LEU A 147 8.04 -2.15 6.48
C LEU A 147 7.45 -0.90 5.81
N ILE A 148 6.65 -1.03 4.74
CA ILE A 148 6.02 0.12 4.10
C ILE A 148 5.05 0.81 5.09
N GLU A 149 4.11 0.04 5.64
CA GLU A 149 3.06 0.57 6.53
C GLU A 149 3.68 1.16 7.81
N GLY A 150 4.65 0.47 8.41
CA GLY A 150 5.41 0.99 9.55
C GLY A 150 6.18 2.27 9.21
N SER A 151 6.80 2.35 8.02
CA SER A 151 7.50 3.54 7.57
C SER A 151 6.58 4.74 7.39
N GLN A 152 5.35 4.52 6.91
CA GLN A 152 4.36 5.57 6.73
C GLN A 152 3.85 6.11 8.07
N ILE A 153 3.64 5.25 9.07
CA ILE A 153 3.33 5.70 10.44
C ILE A 153 4.44 6.63 10.93
N LEU A 154 5.71 6.19 10.85
CA LEU A 154 6.85 7.00 11.28
C LEU A 154 6.99 8.31 10.49
N ALA A 155 6.78 8.26 9.17
CA ALA A 155 6.83 9.43 8.30
C ALA A 155 5.74 10.45 8.64
N ARG A 156 4.53 9.99 8.96
CA ARG A 156 3.42 10.84 9.40
C ARG A 156 3.72 11.49 10.74
N THR A 157 4.17 10.71 11.73
CA THR A 157 4.50 11.22 13.08
C THR A 157 5.65 12.23 13.05
N LYS A 158 6.70 11.96 12.28
CA LYS A 158 7.87 12.85 12.17
C LYS A 158 7.75 13.89 11.07
N GLN A 159 6.60 13.95 10.38
CA GLN A 159 6.35 14.83 9.23
C GLN A 159 7.48 14.79 8.18
N SER A 160 8.00 13.59 7.91
CA SER A 160 9.19 13.41 7.08
C SER A 160 9.05 12.21 6.15
N PRO A 161 8.68 12.43 4.87
CA PRO A 161 8.59 11.34 3.88
C PRO A 161 9.94 10.67 3.60
N LYS A 162 11.05 11.34 3.94
CA LYS A 162 12.42 10.78 3.84
C LYS A 162 12.60 9.48 4.63
N ILE A 163 11.79 9.24 5.66
CA ILE A 163 11.83 8.00 6.44
C ILE A 163 11.43 6.80 5.59
N ILE A 164 10.41 6.96 4.75
CA ILE A 164 9.97 5.91 3.82
C ILE A 164 11.13 5.56 2.88
N GLN A 165 11.77 6.58 2.32
CA GLN A 165 12.90 6.41 1.39
C GLN A 165 14.05 5.62 2.04
N LYS A 166 14.49 6.05 3.23
CA LYS A 166 15.56 5.36 3.98
C LYS A 166 15.22 3.91 4.30
N ASN A 167 14.00 3.64 4.76
CA ASN A 167 13.58 2.29 5.11
C ASN A 167 13.49 1.38 3.87
N MET A 168 13.01 1.92 2.75
CA MET A 168 12.98 1.22 1.46
C MET A 168 14.38 0.94 0.91
N GLU A 169 15.33 1.87 1.07
CA GLU A 169 16.75 1.63 0.75
C GLU A 169 17.37 0.53 1.65
N HIS A 170 17.02 0.50 2.93
CA HIS A 170 17.46 -0.57 3.83
C HIS A 170 16.87 -1.92 3.44
N LEU A 171 15.59 -1.96 3.06
CA LEU A 171 14.96 -3.17 2.52
C LEU A 171 15.65 -3.65 1.25
N ARG A 172 16.02 -2.74 0.34
CA ARG A 172 16.81 -3.09 -0.86
C ARG A 172 18.13 -3.76 -0.50
N LYS A 173 18.87 -3.21 0.47
CA LYS A 173 20.14 -3.77 0.95
C LYS A 173 19.94 -5.15 1.58
N TYR A 174 18.87 -5.32 2.37
CA TYR A 174 18.51 -6.61 2.94
C TYR A 174 18.23 -7.66 1.86
N ILE A 175 17.40 -7.34 0.87
CA ILE A 175 17.10 -8.26 -0.25
C ILE A 175 18.37 -8.58 -1.04
N LYS A 176 19.20 -7.58 -1.35
CA LYS A 176 20.51 -7.82 -1.99
C LYS A 176 21.36 -8.81 -1.22
N SER A 177 21.42 -8.71 0.11
CA SER A 177 22.18 -9.63 0.96
C SER A 177 21.70 -11.08 0.85
N ILE A 178 20.38 -11.30 0.74
CA ILE A 178 19.77 -12.62 0.54
C ILE A 178 20.22 -13.24 -0.79
N PHE A 179 20.28 -12.45 -1.86
CA PHE A 179 20.71 -12.88 -3.20
C PHE A 179 22.23 -12.78 -3.43
N GLY A 180 22.99 -12.36 -2.42
CA GLY A 180 24.44 -12.20 -2.51
C GLY A 180 24.92 -11.14 -3.50
N LYS A 181 24.11 -10.12 -3.78
CA LYS A 181 24.41 -8.98 -4.66
C LYS A 181 24.72 -7.70 -3.90
#